data_AF-A8U6V6-F1
#
_entry.id   AF-A8U6V6-F1
#
_cell.length_a   1.000
_cell.length_b   1.000
_cell.length_c   1.000
_cell.angle_alpha   90.00
_cell.angle_beta   90.00
_cell.angle_gamma   90.00
#
_symmetry.space_group_name_H-M   'P 1'
#
loop_
_entity.id
_entity.type
_entity.pdbx_description
1 polymer ?
#
loop_
_entity_poly.entity_id
_entity_poly.type
_entity_poly.pdbx_seq_one_letter_code
_entity_poly.pdbx_strand_id
1 'polypeptide(L)' 'MKKIIKFDDKMQTGEYELTQKPGENFNPEFKPELTPKELLELGVFGGKYMTD' A
#
# COMPACT_ATOMS: atom_id res chain seq x y z
N MET A 1 -18.94 1.33 13.06
CA MET A 1 -18.48 2.73 13.17
C MET A 1 -17.49 2.97 12.03
N LYS A 2 -17.67 4.03 11.26
CA LYS A 2 -16.78 4.37 10.14
C LYS A 2 -15.44 4.87 10.70
N LYS A 3 -14.32 4.30 10.28
CA LYS A 3 -12.98 4.75 10.69
C LYS A 3 -12.39 5.61 9.59
N ILE A 4 -12.25 6.92 9.83
CA ILE A 4 -11.60 7.85 8.91
C ILE A 4 -10.10 7.87 9.23
N ILE A 5 -9.26 7.69 8.23
CA ILE A 5 -7.80 7.82 8.31
C ILE A 5 -7.39 9.10 7.61
N LYS A 6 -6.63 9.95 8.29
CA LYS A 6 -6.07 11.20 7.75
C LYS A 6 -4.57 11.06 7.62
N PHE A 7 -4.00 11.60 6.55
CA PHE A 7 -2.57 11.58 6.28
C PHE A 7 -2.13 12.91 5.70
N ASP A 8 -0.93 13.33 6.08
CA ASP A 8 -0.27 14.55 5.64
C ASP A 8 1.23 14.27 5.71
N ASP A 9 1.81 13.87 4.59
CA ASP A 9 3.22 13.51 4.45
C ASP A 9 3.85 14.20 3.23
N LYS A 10 5.15 13.99 3.02
CA LYS A 10 5.90 14.68 1.94
C LYS A 10 5.40 14.33 0.53
N MET A 11 4.70 13.21 0.38
CA MET A 11 4.24 12.67 -0.90
C MET A 11 2.76 12.99 -1.14
N GLN A 12 1.94 13.07 -0.09
CA GLN A 12 0.50 13.26 -0.23
C GLN A 12 -0.19 13.77 1.04
N THR A 13 -1.35 14.42 0.85
CA THR A 13 -2.25 14.87 1.93
C THR A 13 -3.69 14.48 1.61
N GLY A 14 -4.45 14.00 2.59
CA GLY A 14 -5.86 13.65 2.41
C GLY A 14 -6.49 12.85 3.55
N GLU A 15 -7.71 12.34 3.30
CA GLU A 15 -8.39 11.42 4.20
C GLU A 15 -9.21 10.38 3.44
N TYR A 16 -9.38 9.19 4.02
CA TYR A 16 -10.24 8.14 3.48
C TYR A 16 -10.98 7.37 4.58
N GLU A 17 -12.10 6.75 4.22
CA GLU A 17 -12.83 5.82 5.09
C GLU A 17 -12.24 4.41 4.97
N LEU A 18 -11.81 3.82 6.08
CA LEU A 18 -11.35 2.44 6.15
C LEU A 18 -12.56 1.50 6.04
N THR A 19 -12.80 1.00 4.83
CA THR A 19 -13.92 0.10 4.51
C THR A 19 -13.61 -1.36 4.84
N GLN A 20 -12.34 -1.76 4.87
CA GLN A 20 -11.90 -3.13 5.14
C GLN A 20 -10.65 -3.14 6.03
N LYS A 21 -10.45 -4.22 6.78
CA LYS A 21 -9.25 -4.37 7.61
C LYS A 21 -8.06 -4.83 6.75
N PRO A 22 -6.83 -4.49 7.13
CA PRO A 22 -5.64 -5.01 6.47
C PRO A 22 -5.60 -6.54 6.56
N GLY A 23 -5.19 -7.20 5.47
CA GLY A 23 -5.07 -8.65 5.43
C GLY A 23 -6.41 -9.39 5.18
N GLU A 24 -7.52 -8.69 5.00
CA GLU A 24 -8.82 -9.30 4.75
C GLU A 24 -9.31 -9.02 3.31
N ASN A 25 -10.18 -9.89 2.79
CA ASN A 25 -10.92 -9.71 1.53
C ASN A 25 -10.07 -9.46 0.27
N PHE A 26 -8.93 -10.15 0.14
CA PHE A 26 -8.21 -10.19 -1.13
C PHE A 26 -9.05 -10.85 -2.22
N ASN A 27 -8.93 -10.37 -3.45
CA ASN A 27 -9.57 -11.02 -4.59
C ASN A 27 -9.00 -12.47 -4.69
N PRO A 28 -9.83 -13.52 -4.79
CA PRO A 28 -9.37 -14.90 -4.91
C PRO A 28 -8.47 -15.17 -6.13
N GLU A 29 -8.57 -14.33 -7.17
CA GLU A 29 -7.72 -14.39 -8.36
C GLU A 29 -6.40 -13.62 -8.19
N PHE A 30 -6.22 -12.89 -7.09
CA PHE A 30 -4.97 -12.19 -6.81
C PHE A 30 -3.88 -13.17 -6.39
N LYS A 31 -3.06 -13.55 -7.37
CA LYS A 31 -1.90 -14.43 -7.21
C LYS A 31 -0.68 -13.72 -7.80
N PRO A 32 -0.03 -12.83 -7.04
CA PRO A 32 1.14 -12.12 -7.54
C PRO A 32 2.27 -13.11 -7.79
N GLU A 33 2.93 -12.99 -8.94
CA GLU A 33 4.08 -13.83 -9.29
C GLU A 33 5.33 -13.49 -8.48
N LEU A 34 5.38 -12.26 -7.96
CA LEU A 34 6.52 -11.73 -7.21
C LEU A 34 6.06 -11.20 -5.85
N THR A 35 6.84 -11.50 -4.83
CA THR A 35 6.70 -10.92 -3.50
C THR A 35 7.15 -9.45 -3.50
N PRO A 36 6.70 -8.64 -2.53
CA PRO A 36 7.20 -7.28 -2.35
C PRO A 36 8.72 -7.18 -2.24
N LYS A 37 9.37 -8.21 -1.67
CA LYS A 37 10.84 -8.30 -1.56
C LYS A 37 11.49 -8.47 -2.94
N GLU A 38 10.96 -9.36 -3.77
CA GLU A 38 11.48 -9.57 -5.13
C GLU A 38 11.25 -8.34 -6.02
N LEU A 39 10.09 -7.68 -5.91
CA LEU A 39 9.83 -6.40 -6.58
C LEU A 39 10.83 -5.32 -6.15
N LEU A 40 11.21 -5.29 -4.87
CA LEU A 40 12.22 -4.39 -4.36
C LEU A 40 13.58 -4.68 -4.99
N GLU A 41 14.01 -5.94 -5.03
CA GLU A 41 15.28 -6.34 -5.66
C GLU A 41 15.33 -5.97 -7.16
N LEU A 42 14.18 -5.98 -7.85
CA LEU A 42 14.05 -5.52 -9.24
C LEU A 42 14.09 -3.99 -9.41
N GLY A 43 14.07 -3.22 -8.32
CA GLY A 43 14.17 -1.76 -8.36
C GLY A 43 12.90 -1.05 -8.84
N VAL A 44 11.74 -1.72 -8.84
CA VAL A 44 10.47 -1.14 -9.37
C VAL A 44 9.99 0.09 -8.60
N PHE A 45 10.48 0.28 -7.37
CA PHE A 45 10.11 1.40 -6.50
C PHE A 45 10.91 2.68 -6.76
N GLY A 46 11.85 2.68 -7.72
CA GLY A 46 12.50 3.88 -8.24
C GLY A 46 13.27 4.71 -7.19
N GLY A 47 13.69 4.10 -6.08
CA GLY A 47 14.41 4.74 -4.98
C GLY A 47 13.56 5.68 -4.11
N LYS A 48 12.68 6.50 -4.71
CA LYS A 48 11.91 7.55 -4.02
C LYS A 48 10.95 7.04 -2.94
N TYR A 49 10.43 5.82 -3.09
CA TYR A 49 9.54 5.21 -2.10
C TYR A 49 10.27 4.44 -0.99
N MET A 50 11.58 4.24 -1.11
CA MET A 50 12.40 3.44 -0.19
C MET A 50 13.23 4.27 0.77
N THR A 51 13.35 5.58 0.52
CA THR A 51 14.32 6.46 1.18
C THR A 51 13.69 7.58 2.01
N ASP A 52 12.38 7.53 2.32
CA ASP A 52 11.70 8.51 3.19
C ASP A 52 11.18 7.87 4.48
#